data_AF-A0A024GGL6-F1
#
_entry.id   AF-A0A024GGL6-F1
#
_cell.length_a   1.000
_cell.length_b   1.000
_cell.length_c   1.000
_cell.angle_alpha   90.00
_cell.angle_beta   90.00
_cell.angle_gamma   90.00
#
_symmetry.space_group_name_H-M   'P 1'
#
loop_
_entity.id
_entity.type
_entity.pdbx_description
1 polymer ?
#
loop_
_entity_poly.entity_id
_entity_poly.type
_entity_poly.pdbx_seq_one_letter_code
_entity_poly.pdbx_strand_id
1 'polypeptide(L)'
;MQMIHDFSVHGDFAQAAIGYPVEESACHDLVDLISKRSRAKTASIGVPHPTVRLTLLAPTTFMNASGKSVGRFFSQHRWRLKRNPLSLNFQDELLVISDEVSLPYGTIRFKSRGSSGGQNGVKDIIKCIGTDRFARLKIGVGAPHWFTNGNTGPPSQFPLDKYVLSRFNSNEQDRLCDLLKYIEEVLRVYVHRGLQQATTVANGMDLGAYLKKFGGKR
;
A
#
# COMPACT_ATOMS: atom_id res chain seq x y z
N MET A 1 7.88 15.63 2.98
CA MET A 1 9.17 14.93 2.81
C MET A 1 9.61 15.14 1.37
N GLN A 2 10.83 15.61 1.12
CA GLN A 2 11.34 15.80 -0.24
C GLN A 2 11.96 14.50 -0.75
N MET A 3 11.60 14.09 -1.97
CA MET A 3 12.21 12.95 -2.65
C MET A 3 13.52 13.39 -3.32
N ILE A 4 14.56 12.56 -3.23
CA ILE A 4 15.87 12.80 -3.83
C ILE A 4 16.08 11.75 -4.92
N HIS A 5 16.44 12.19 -6.12
CA HIS A 5 16.79 11.27 -7.20
C HIS A 5 18.15 10.61 -6.93
N ASP A 6 18.20 9.28 -6.97
CA ASP A 6 19.44 8.52 -6.91
C ASP A 6 19.62 7.71 -8.20
N PHE A 7 20.55 8.18 -9.01
CA PHE A 7 20.90 7.58 -10.30
C PHE A 7 21.41 6.14 -10.15
N SER A 8 21.99 5.79 -9.01
CA SER A 8 22.57 4.48 -8.77
C SER A 8 21.50 3.40 -8.56
N VAL A 9 20.38 3.76 -7.92
CA VAL A 9 19.19 2.90 -7.76
C VAL A 9 18.16 3.09 -8.86
N HIS A 10 18.34 4.03 -9.79
CA HIS A 10 17.35 4.37 -10.83
C HIS A 10 15.96 4.68 -10.25
N GLY A 11 15.92 5.56 -9.26
CA GLY A 11 14.68 5.92 -8.60
C GLY A 11 14.82 7.14 -7.72
N ASP A 12 13.68 7.73 -7.40
CA ASP A 12 13.59 8.74 -6.36
C ASP A 12 13.39 8.03 -5.03
N PHE A 13 14.10 8.46 -3.99
CA PHE A 13 13.90 7.91 -2.66
C PHE A 13 13.86 9.01 -1.60
N ALA A 14 13.25 8.67 -0.46
CA ALA A 14 13.29 9.51 0.72
C ALA A 14 13.20 8.67 1.97
N GLN A 15 13.80 9.17 3.06
CA GLN A 15 13.80 8.50 4.34
C GLN A 15 13.18 9.39 5.41
N ALA A 16 12.38 8.79 6.27
CA ALA A 16 11.81 9.46 7.43
C ALA A 16 11.71 8.51 8.61
N ALA A 17 11.72 9.08 9.81
CA ALA A 17 11.18 8.46 11.00
C ALA A 17 9.80 9.05 11.25
N ILE A 18 8.77 8.21 11.29
CA ILE A 18 7.40 8.62 11.61
C ILE A 18 7.06 8.11 13.00
N GLY A 19 6.72 9.05 13.89
CA GLY A 19 6.16 8.77 15.20
C GLY A 19 4.63 8.63 15.12
N TYR A 20 4.07 7.77 15.95
CA TYR A 20 2.63 7.78 16.20
C TYR A 20 2.30 9.03 17.01
N PRO A 21 1.33 9.86 16.58
CA PRO A 21 0.97 11.06 17.34
C PRO A 21 0.47 10.65 18.73
N VAL A 22 1.01 11.27 19.79
CA VAL A 22 0.74 10.89 21.19
C VAL A 22 -0.30 11.80 21.84
N GLU A 23 -0.61 12.96 21.26
CA GLU A 23 -1.60 13.88 21.81
C GLU A 23 -3.03 13.36 21.65
N GLU A 24 -3.82 13.40 22.73
CA GLU A 24 -5.15 12.79 22.85
C GLU A 24 -6.16 13.28 21.78
N SER A 25 -5.99 14.51 21.28
CA SER A 25 -6.77 15.13 20.20
C SER A 25 -6.32 14.73 18.78
N ALA A 26 -5.09 14.22 18.62
CA ALA A 26 -4.47 13.88 17.33
C ALA A 26 -4.30 12.37 17.10
N CYS A 27 -4.59 11.56 18.12
CA CYS A 27 -4.20 10.14 18.20
C CYS A 27 -5.30 9.18 17.72
N HIS A 28 -5.76 9.32 16.47
CA HIS A 28 -6.73 8.40 15.88
C HIS A 28 -6.33 7.95 14.47
N ASP A 29 -5.94 6.68 14.36
CA ASP A 29 -6.01 5.96 13.10
C ASP A 29 -7.36 5.24 12.93
N LEU A 30 -7.55 4.58 11.79
CA LEU A 30 -8.80 3.88 11.49
C LEU A 30 -9.19 2.83 12.53
N VAL A 31 -8.25 2.21 13.24
CA VAL A 31 -8.56 1.22 14.29
C VAL A 31 -9.21 1.90 15.49
N ASP A 32 -8.74 3.07 15.89
CA ASP A 32 -9.31 3.85 17.00
C ASP A 32 -10.64 4.53 16.63
N LEU A 33 -10.86 4.77 15.34
CA LEU A 33 -12.13 5.29 14.83
C LEU A 33 -13.21 4.20 14.70
N ILE A 34 -12.85 2.91 14.70
CA ILE A 34 -13.82 1.82 14.62
C ILE A 34 -14.64 1.68 15.90
N SER A 35 -14.03 1.82 17.09
CA SER A 35 -14.75 1.67 18.36
C SER A 35 -14.08 2.40 19.53
N LYS A 36 -14.90 2.83 20.51
CA LYS A 36 -14.40 3.40 21.78
C LYS A 36 -13.48 2.43 22.53
N ARG A 37 -13.74 1.12 22.44
CA ARG A 37 -12.91 0.07 23.06
C ARG A 37 -11.52 0.01 22.45
N SER A 38 -11.41 0.03 21.12
CA SER A 38 -10.12 0.05 20.42
C SER A 38 -9.30 1.26 20.83
N ARG A 39 -9.94 2.44 20.84
CA ARG A 39 -9.34 3.70 21.27
C ARG A 39 -8.82 3.65 22.71
N ALA A 40 -9.65 3.20 23.65
CA ALA A 40 -9.26 3.08 25.05
C ALA A 40 -8.06 2.13 25.22
N LYS A 41 -8.02 1.04 24.45
CA LYS A 41 -6.86 0.13 24.42
C LYS A 41 -5.60 0.83 23.91
N THR A 42 -5.69 1.56 22.80
CA THR A 42 -4.54 2.33 22.27
C THR A 42 -4.07 3.37 23.29
N ALA A 43 -4.98 4.06 23.97
CA ALA A 43 -4.63 5.02 25.04
C ALA A 43 -3.93 4.34 26.23
N SER A 44 -4.31 3.10 26.58
CA SER A 44 -3.76 2.40 27.74
C SER A 44 -2.41 1.72 27.49
N ILE A 45 -2.19 1.15 26.30
CA ILE A 45 -0.98 0.35 25.98
C ILE A 45 -0.17 0.88 24.79
N GLY A 46 -0.63 1.92 24.09
CA GLY A 46 0.01 2.43 22.87
C GLY A 46 -0.22 1.56 21.62
N VAL A 47 0.53 1.86 20.57
CA VAL A 47 0.60 1.07 19.33
C VAL A 47 1.85 0.18 19.31
N PRO A 48 1.84 -0.96 18.59
CA PRO A 48 3.00 -1.86 18.50
C PRO A 48 4.29 -1.19 18.03
N HIS A 49 4.19 -0.27 17.07
CA HIS A 49 5.33 0.43 16.50
C HIS A 49 5.15 1.96 16.65
N PRO A 50 5.46 2.53 17.83
CA PRO A 50 5.25 3.96 18.08
C PRO A 50 6.19 4.86 17.27
N THR A 51 7.30 4.32 16.76
CA THR A 51 8.18 5.02 15.83
C THR A 51 8.67 4.04 14.78
N VAL A 52 8.60 4.43 13.52
CA VAL A 52 9.03 3.61 12.39
C VAL A 52 9.93 4.41 11.48
N ARG A 53 11.10 3.84 11.17
CA ARG A 53 11.94 4.33 10.08
C ARG A 53 11.46 3.71 8.79
N LEU A 54 11.12 4.53 7.82
CA LEU A 54 10.68 4.09 6.51
C LEU A 54 11.54 4.72 5.42
N THR A 55 11.72 3.96 4.35
CA THR A 55 12.25 4.47 3.09
C THR A 55 11.16 4.37 2.03
N LEU A 56 10.84 5.49 1.38
CA LEU A 56 10.03 5.50 0.17
C LEU A 56 10.98 5.36 -1.02
N LEU A 57 10.61 4.52 -1.97
CA LEU A 57 11.30 4.34 -3.24
C LEU A 57 10.26 4.40 -4.36
N ALA A 58 10.45 5.33 -5.29
CA ALA A 58 9.69 5.47 -6.52
C ALA A 58 10.64 5.18 -7.70
N PRO A 59 10.62 3.97 -8.27
CA PRO A 59 11.43 3.65 -9.45
C PRO A 59 11.12 4.59 -10.61
N THR A 60 12.17 5.10 -11.28
CA THR A 60 12.05 5.90 -12.51
C THR A 60 12.34 5.10 -13.76
N THR A 61 12.38 3.76 -13.64
CA THR A 61 12.52 2.81 -14.75
C THR A 61 11.16 2.57 -15.43
N PHE A 62 11.17 1.91 -16.58
CA PHE A 62 9.93 1.35 -17.13
C PHE A 62 9.30 0.35 -16.15
N MET A 63 7.97 0.24 -16.17
CA MET A 63 7.22 -0.63 -15.26
C MET A 63 7.70 -2.09 -15.30
N ASN A 64 8.11 -2.62 -16.45
CA ASN A 64 8.65 -3.99 -16.56
C ASN A 64 10.11 -4.14 -16.07
N ALA A 65 10.70 -3.07 -15.53
CA ALA A 65 12.06 -2.99 -15.02
C ALA A 65 12.12 -2.39 -13.60
N SER A 66 10.99 -2.33 -12.88
CA SER A 66 10.93 -1.81 -11.50
C SER A 66 11.76 -2.64 -10.52
N GLY A 67 11.91 -3.93 -10.76
CA GLY A 67 12.71 -4.83 -9.94
C GLY A 67 14.21 -4.53 -10.01
N LYS A 68 14.70 -3.97 -11.12
CA LYS A 68 16.09 -3.50 -11.21
C LYS A 68 16.38 -2.41 -10.17
N SER A 69 15.46 -1.45 -10.03
CA SER A 69 15.60 -0.36 -9.05
C SER A 69 15.56 -0.91 -7.62
N VAL A 70 14.54 -1.71 -7.30
CA VAL A 70 14.38 -2.33 -5.97
C VAL A 70 15.58 -3.22 -5.62
N GLY A 71 16.06 -4.04 -6.55
CA GLY A 71 17.20 -4.93 -6.34
C GLY A 71 18.51 -4.18 -6.09
N ARG A 72 18.74 -3.06 -6.80
CA ARG A 72 19.90 -2.19 -6.54
C ARG A 72 19.82 -1.48 -5.21
N PHE A 73 18.63 -0.97 -4.86
CA PHE A 73 18.40 -0.41 -3.53
C PHE A 73 18.77 -1.43 -2.44
N PHE A 74 18.32 -2.68 -2.59
CA PHE A 74 18.63 -3.77 -1.64
C PHE A 74 20.13 -4.09 -1.53
N SER A 75 20.86 -4.08 -2.64
CA SER A 75 22.29 -4.38 -2.62
C SER A 75 23.08 -3.23 -2.00
N GLN A 76 22.82 -1.99 -2.41
CA GLN A 76 23.56 -0.81 -1.98
C GLN A 76 23.30 -0.44 -0.53
N HIS A 77 22.04 -0.50 -0.09
CA HIS A 77 21.64 -0.16 1.28
C HIS A 77 21.71 -1.37 2.23
N ARG A 78 22.22 -2.52 1.75
CA ARG A 78 22.30 -3.78 2.49
C ARG A 78 20.96 -4.24 3.07
N TRP A 79 19.85 -3.89 2.42
CA TRP A 79 18.50 -4.28 2.82
C TRP A 79 18.31 -5.79 2.74
N ARG A 80 17.70 -6.40 3.76
CA ARG A 80 17.49 -7.86 3.82
C ARG A 80 16.11 -8.17 4.35
N LEU A 81 15.30 -8.84 3.53
CA LEU A 81 13.95 -9.27 3.92
C LEU A 81 13.97 -10.49 4.82
N LYS A 82 13.02 -10.49 5.78
CA LYS A 82 12.75 -11.62 6.66
C LYS A 82 12.43 -12.89 5.87
N ARG A 83 13.38 -13.84 5.83
CA ARG A 83 13.19 -15.13 5.14
C ARG A 83 12.39 -16.15 5.96
N ASN A 84 12.53 -16.11 7.29
CA ASN A 84 11.86 -17.02 8.24
C ASN A 84 11.22 -16.20 9.39
N PRO A 85 9.88 -16.29 9.60
CA PRO A 85 9.17 -15.61 10.69
C PRO A 85 9.71 -15.91 12.09
N LEU A 86 10.28 -17.10 12.31
CA LEU A 86 10.82 -17.57 13.60
C LEU A 86 12.29 -17.19 13.83
N SER A 87 12.94 -16.59 12.84
CA SER A 87 14.33 -16.16 13.00
C SER A 87 14.37 -14.88 13.85
N LEU A 88 15.20 -14.89 14.89
CA LEU A 88 15.43 -13.77 15.84
C LEU A 88 16.18 -12.58 15.22
N ASN A 89 16.32 -12.54 13.90
CA ASN A 89 17.06 -11.51 13.19
C ASN A 89 16.18 -10.28 12.97
N PHE A 90 16.69 -9.09 13.32
CA PHE A 90 16.14 -7.81 12.88
C PHE A 90 16.39 -7.68 11.36
N GLN A 91 15.38 -8.01 10.56
CA GLN A 91 15.40 -7.90 9.10
C GLN A 91 14.32 -6.92 8.65
N ASP A 92 14.54 -6.33 7.49
CA ASP A 92 13.68 -5.29 6.95
C ASP A 92 12.38 -5.85 6.37
N GLU A 93 11.38 -4.96 6.21
CA GLU A 93 10.14 -5.26 5.51
C GLU A 93 10.09 -4.56 4.15
N LEU A 94 9.30 -5.12 3.23
CA LEU A 94 8.98 -4.48 1.94
C LEU A 94 7.46 -4.48 1.76
N LEU A 95 6.93 -3.29 1.52
CA LEU A 95 5.58 -3.07 1.02
C LEU A 95 5.67 -2.53 -0.41
N VAL A 96 5.09 -3.26 -1.38
CA VAL A 96 4.93 -2.75 -2.75
C VAL A 96 3.51 -2.22 -2.92
N ILE A 97 3.39 -0.95 -3.30
CA ILE A 97 2.11 -0.31 -3.62
C ILE A 97 1.94 -0.37 -5.14
N SER A 98 0.82 -0.91 -5.61
CA SER A 98 0.54 -1.02 -7.04
C SER A 98 -0.93 -0.81 -7.36
N ASP A 99 -1.22 -0.29 -8.54
CA ASP A 99 -2.54 -0.35 -9.13
C ASP A 99 -2.99 -1.80 -9.37
N GLU A 100 -4.30 -2.04 -9.42
CA GLU A 100 -4.90 -3.35 -9.59
C GLU A 100 -6.22 -3.25 -10.36
N VAL A 101 -6.20 -3.75 -11.60
CA VAL A 101 -7.36 -3.74 -12.50
C VAL A 101 -8.43 -4.76 -12.10
N SER A 102 -8.06 -5.80 -11.35
CA SER A 102 -9.02 -6.80 -10.82
C SER A 102 -9.78 -6.31 -9.59
N LEU A 103 -9.55 -5.08 -9.14
CA LEU A 103 -10.28 -4.46 -8.04
C LEU A 103 -11.02 -3.21 -8.56
N PRO A 104 -12.27 -2.98 -8.15
CA PRO A 104 -13.00 -1.76 -8.50
C PRO A 104 -12.26 -0.52 -8.04
N TYR A 105 -12.40 0.58 -8.78
CA TYR A 105 -11.88 1.88 -8.37
C TYR A 105 -12.23 2.21 -6.91
N GLY A 106 -11.22 2.61 -6.13
CA GLY A 106 -11.38 2.96 -4.71
C GLY A 106 -11.40 1.78 -3.75
N THR A 107 -11.25 0.55 -4.22
CA THR A 107 -11.02 -0.62 -3.37
C THR A 107 -9.53 -0.75 -3.06
N ILE A 108 -9.17 -0.91 -1.79
CA ILE A 108 -7.78 -1.12 -1.36
C ILE A 108 -7.68 -2.49 -0.73
N ARG A 109 -6.64 -3.27 -1.07
CA ARG A 109 -6.42 -4.60 -0.47
C ARG A 109 -4.97 -4.83 -0.10
N PHE A 110 -4.74 -5.34 1.10
CA PHE A 110 -3.46 -5.91 1.46
C PHE A 110 -3.36 -7.37 1.03
N LYS A 111 -2.17 -7.76 0.58
CA LYS A 111 -1.80 -9.15 0.32
C LYS A 111 -0.40 -9.41 0.86
N SER A 112 -0.24 -10.43 1.71
CA SER A 112 1.02 -10.72 2.39
C SER A 112 2.11 -11.35 1.50
N ARG A 113 1.72 -12.08 0.44
CA ARG A 113 2.62 -12.74 -0.53
C ARG A 113 1.88 -13.20 -1.78
N GLY A 114 2.56 -13.78 -2.76
CA GLY A 114 1.96 -14.50 -3.90
C GLY A 114 2.45 -14.01 -5.27
N SER A 115 1.98 -14.64 -6.35
CA SER A 115 2.34 -14.29 -7.73
C SER A 115 2.03 -12.84 -8.11
N SER A 116 2.63 -12.34 -9.20
CA SER A 116 2.47 -10.96 -9.65
C SER A 116 1.04 -10.57 -10.03
N GLY A 117 0.16 -11.54 -10.30
CA GLY A 117 -1.20 -11.26 -10.76
C GLY A 117 -1.25 -10.56 -12.11
N GLY A 118 -0.25 -10.76 -12.97
CA GLY A 118 -0.15 -10.10 -14.26
C GLY A 118 0.55 -8.73 -14.24
N GLN A 119 0.79 -8.14 -13.05
CA GLN A 119 1.48 -6.86 -12.94
C GLN A 119 2.97 -6.98 -13.30
N ASN A 120 3.40 -6.22 -14.33
CA ASN A 120 4.76 -6.30 -14.87
C ASN A 120 5.83 -5.84 -13.86
N GLY A 121 5.57 -4.77 -13.11
CA GLY A 121 6.50 -4.28 -12.08
C GLY A 121 6.67 -5.27 -10.94
N VAL A 122 5.57 -5.84 -10.44
CA VAL A 122 5.63 -6.85 -9.39
C VAL A 122 6.34 -8.12 -9.88
N LYS A 123 6.10 -8.52 -11.13
CA LYS A 123 6.80 -9.66 -11.76
C LYS A 123 8.31 -9.42 -11.79
N ASP A 124 8.75 -8.24 -12.20
CA ASP A 124 10.18 -7.91 -12.25
C ASP A 124 10.79 -7.78 -10.85
N ILE A 125 10.07 -7.21 -9.88
CA ILE A 125 10.50 -7.17 -8.47
C ILE A 125 10.75 -8.58 -7.95
N ILE A 126 9.77 -9.49 -8.08
CA ILE A 126 9.92 -10.89 -7.64
C ILE A 126 11.14 -11.54 -8.30
N LYS A 127 11.34 -11.31 -9.60
CA LYS A 127 12.48 -11.84 -10.35
C LYS A 127 13.82 -11.30 -9.81
N CYS A 128 13.93 -10.00 -9.57
CA CYS A 128 15.18 -9.36 -9.14
C CYS A 128 15.54 -9.64 -7.68
N ILE A 129 14.56 -9.73 -6.78
CA ILE A 129 14.82 -10.00 -5.35
C ILE A 129 14.79 -11.50 -5.02
N GLY A 130 14.28 -12.33 -5.92
CA GLY A 130 14.24 -13.78 -5.79
C GLY A 130 13.17 -14.34 -4.84
N THR A 131 12.15 -13.54 -4.49
CA THR A 131 11.07 -13.99 -3.61
C THR A 131 9.79 -13.20 -3.82
N ASP A 132 8.63 -13.81 -3.52
CA ASP A 132 7.31 -13.18 -3.49
C ASP A 132 6.80 -12.92 -2.06
N ARG A 133 7.67 -13.13 -1.06
CA ARG A 133 7.36 -13.02 0.37
C ARG A 133 7.50 -11.58 0.87
N PHE A 134 6.74 -10.67 0.25
CA PHE A 134 6.64 -9.28 0.65
C PHE A 134 5.19 -8.81 0.56
N ALA A 135 4.84 -7.86 1.42
CA ALA A 135 3.49 -7.32 1.48
C ALA A 135 3.21 -6.45 0.25
N ARG A 136 1.95 -6.41 -0.16
CA ARG A 136 1.47 -5.58 -1.26
C ARG A 136 0.23 -4.83 -0.84
N LEU A 137 0.19 -3.54 -1.16
CA LEU A 137 -1.01 -2.71 -1.10
C LEU A 137 -1.50 -2.53 -2.52
N LYS A 138 -2.64 -3.16 -2.83
CA LYS A 138 -3.28 -3.09 -4.13
C LYS A 138 -4.30 -1.96 -4.13
N ILE A 139 -4.19 -1.04 -5.06
CA ILE A 139 -5.10 0.08 -5.26
C ILE A 139 -5.97 -0.24 -6.47
N GLY A 140 -7.26 -0.43 -6.25
CA GLY A 140 -8.20 -0.73 -7.31
C GLY A 140 -8.34 0.42 -8.28
N VAL A 141 -8.17 0.11 -9.56
CA VAL A 141 -8.34 1.03 -10.70
C VAL A 141 -9.26 0.44 -11.77
N GLY A 142 -9.83 -0.74 -11.53
CA GLY A 142 -10.74 -1.39 -12.46
C GLY A 142 -12.03 -0.59 -12.62
N ALA A 143 -12.54 -0.55 -13.86
CA ALA A 143 -13.70 0.26 -14.18
C ALA A 143 -14.93 -0.25 -13.39
N PRO A 144 -15.70 0.61 -12.71
CA PRO A 144 -16.80 0.16 -11.84
C PRO A 144 -17.81 -0.77 -12.52
N HIS A 145 -18.11 -0.55 -13.81
CA HIS A 145 -19.07 -1.34 -14.57
C HIS A 145 -18.62 -2.80 -14.79
N TRP A 146 -17.32 -3.11 -14.67
CA TRP A 146 -16.79 -4.48 -14.72
C TRP A 146 -17.18 -5.34 -13.51
N PHE A 147 -17.62 -4.71 -12.42
CA PHE A 147 -17.92 -5.40 -11.16
C PHE A 147 -19.41 -5.41 -10.86
N THR A 148 -20.23 -5.48 -11.92
CA THR A 148 -21.70 -5.49 -11.84
C THR A 148 -22.24 -6.84 -12.28
N ASN A 149 -23.46 -7.19 -11.84
CA ASN A 149 -24.18 -8.39 -12.28
C ASN A 149 -23.39 -9.71 -12.14
N GLY A 150 -22.62 -9.85 -11.05
CA GLY A 150 -21.81 -11.05 -10.78
C GLY A 150 -20.48 -11.11 -11.55
N ASN A 151 -20.20 -10.14 -12.43
CA ASN A 151 -18.88 -10.01 -13.02
C ASN A 151 -17.87 -9.51 -11.98
N THR A 152 -16.63 -9.98 -12.07
CA THR A 152 -15.57 -9.72 -11.08
C THR A 152 -14.31 -9.15 -11.70
N GLY A 153 -14.41 -8.61 -12.92
CA GLY A 153 -13.26 -8.11 -13.64
C GLY A 153 -13.58 -7.68 -15.08
N PRO A 154 -12.54 -7.24 -15.80
CA PRO A 154 -12.70 -6.77 -17.17
C PRO A 154 -13.30 -7.84 -18.08
N PRO A 155 -13.99 -7.45 -19.17
CA PRO A 155 -14.44 -8.38 -20.19
C PRO A 155 -13.29 -9.25 -20.73
N SER A 156 -13.61 -10.43 -21.22
CA SER A 156 -12.62 -11.29 -21.88
C SER A 156 -11.97 -10.54 -23.06
N GLN A 157 -10.65 -10.70 -23.22
CA GLN A 157 -9.84 -10.05 -24.26
C GLN A 157 -9.81 -8.51 -24.19
N PHE A 158 -10.18 -7.91 -23.05
CA PHE A 158 -10.06 -6.47 -22.87
C PHE A 158 -8.58 -6.03 -22.92
N PRO A 159 -8.22 -4.94 -23.65
CA PRO A 159 -6.85 -4.47 -23.76
C PRO A 159 -6.41 -3.75 -22.48
N LEU A 160 -6.03 -4.54 -21.46
CA LEU A 160 -5.67 -4.02 -20.14
C LEU A 160 -4.45 -3.12 -20.15
N ASP A 161 -3.50 -3.38 -21.04
CA ASP A 161 -2.32 -2.54 -21.27
C ASP A 161 -2.70 -1.11 -21.66
N LYS A 162 -3.67 -0.95 -22.57
CA LYS A 162 -4.17 0.38 -22.96
C LYS A 162 -4.94 1.05 -21.83
N TYR A 163 -5.69 0.27 -21.06
CA TYR A 163 -6.49 0.79 -19.96
C TYR A 163 -5.63 1.35 -18.82
N VAL A 164 -4.62 0.62 -18.37
CA VAL A 164 -3.75 1.09 -17.26
C VAL A 164 -2.89 2.29 -17.65
N LEU A 165 -2.68 2.52 -18.95
CA LEU A 165 -1.98 3.70 -19.48
C LEU A 165 -2.93 4.88 -19.77
N SER A 166 -4.24 4.67 -19.69
CA SER A 166 -5.23 5.71 -19.93
C SER A 166 -5.37 6.64 -18.73
N ARG A 167 -5.95 7.83 -18.95
CA ARG A 167 -6.27 8.76 -17.87
C ARG A 167 -7.52 8.32 -17.13
N PHE A 168 -7.60 8.65 -15.85
CA PHE A 168 -8.83 8.55 -15.09
C PHE A 168 -9.95 9.37 -15.74
N ASN A 169 -11.18 8.86 -15.68
CA ASN A 169 -12.35 9.63 -16.08
C ASN A 169 -12.64 10.74 -15.04
N SER A 170 -13.54 11.68 -15.35
CA SER A 170 -13.83 12.82 -14.47
C SER A 170 -14.20 12.43 -13.05
N ASN A 171 -15.08 11.42 -12.88
CA ASN A 171 -15.51 10.98 -11.55
C ASN A 171 -14.37 10.31 -10.75
N GLU A 172 -13.50 9.55 -11.42
CA GLU A 172 -12.29 8.98 -10.80
C GLU A 172 -11.26 10.06 -10.45
N GLN A 173 -11.13 11.08 -11.29
CA GLN A 173 -10.23 12.20 -11.06
C GLN A 173 -10.70 13.06 -9.87
N ASP A 174 -12.00 13.34 -9.79
CA ASP A 174 -12.60 14.11 -8.69
C ASP A 174 -12.44 13.40 -7.34
N ARG A 175 -12.52 12.06 -7.34
CA ARG A 175 -12.38 11.23 -6.14
C ARG A 175 -10.94 10.87 -5.80
N LEU A 176 -9.96 11.24 -6.62
CA LEU A 176 -8.56 10.86 -6.43
C LEU A 176 -8.00 11.40 -5.11
N CYS A 177 -8.33 12.65 -4.75
CA CYS A 177 -7.90 13.24 -3.48
C CYS A 177 -8.41 12.45 -2.27
N ASP A 178 -9.65 11.98 -2.32
CA ASP A 178 -10.24 11.17 -1.24
C ASP A 178 -9.64 9.76 -1.20
N LEU A 179 -9.35 9.18 -2.37
CA LEU A 179 -8.65 7.90 -2.46
C LEU A 179 -7.25 8.00 -1.84
N LEU A 180 -6.50 9.05 -2.14
CA LEU A 180 -5.17 9.26 -1.56
C LEU A 180 -5.23 9.43 -0.03
N LYS A 181 -6.20 10.19 0.49
CA LYS A 181 -6.44 10.28 1.95
C LYS A 181 -6.76 8.92 2.55
N TYR A 182 -7.61 8.13 1.90
CA TYR A 182 -7.94 6.79 2.37
C TYR A 182 -6.70 5.86 2.37
N ILE A 183 -5.87 5.92 1.33
CA ILE A 183 -4.60 5.18 1.26
C ILE A 183 -3.68 5.60 2.41
N GLU A 184 -3.52 6.89 2.67
CA GLU A 184 -2.70 7.41 3.77
C GLU A 184 -3.15 6.84 5.12
N GLU A 185 -4.46 6.83 5.37
CA GLU A 185 -5.04 6.29 6.61
C GLU A 185 -4.79 4.81 6.79
N VAL A 186 -4.90 4.05 5.70
CA VAL A 186 -4.60 2.61 5.69
C VAL A 186 -3.10 2.36 5.91
N LEU A 187 -2.23 3.17 5.30
CA LEU A 187 -0.78 3.10 5.49
C LEU A 187 -0.38 3.46 6.92
N ARG A 188 -1.03 4.43 7.55
CA ARG A 188 -0.83 4.78 8.97
C ARG A 188 -1.10 3.58 9.88
N VAL A 189 -2.19 2.83 9.63
CA VAL A 189 -2.46 1.58 10.34
C VAL A 189 -1.37 0.55 10.08
N TYR A 190 -0.95 0.37 8.83
CA TYR A 190 0.12 -0.59 8.48
C TYR A 190 1.43 -0.29 9.20
N VAL A 191 1.89 0.96 9.14
CA VAL A 191 3.17 1.39 9.73
C VAL A 191 3.15 1.18 11.24
N HIS A 192 2.08 1.56 11.94
CA HIS A 192 2.07 1.56 13.41
C HIS A 192 1.53 0.28 14.05
N ARG A 193 0.66 -0.47 13.36
CA ARG A 193 -0.03 -1.67 13.89
C ARG A 193 0.26 -2.94 13.13
N GLY A 194 1.00 -2.86 12.02
CA GLY A 194 1.43 -4.01 11.23
C GLY A 194 0.38 -4.53 10.23
N LEU A 195 0.82 -5.51 9.44
CA LEU A 195 0.08 -6.02 8.29
C LEU A 195 -1.28 -6.62 8.63
N GLN A 196 -1.40 -7.33 9.75
CA GLN A 196 -2.64 -8.02 10.10
C GLN A 196 -3.79 -7.03 10.32
N GLN A 197 -3.55 -5.99 11.14
CA GLN A 197 -4.55 -4.96 11.46
C GLN A 197 -4.87 -4.11 10.23
N ALA A 198 -3.85 -3.76 9.45
CA ALA A 198 -4.04 -3.04 8.21
C ALA A 198 -4.86 -3.86 7.19
N THR A 199 -4.66 -5.17 7.14
CA THR A 199 -5.46 -6.09 6.31
C THR A 199 -6.91 -6.13 6.77
N THR A 200 -7.18 -6.22 8.08
CA THR A 200 -8.54 -6.20 8.62
C THR A 200 -9.29 -4.93 8.24
N VAL A 201 -8.62 -3.77 8.31
CA VAL A 201 -9.21 -2.49 7.90
C VAL A 201 -9.38 -2.43 6.39
N ALA A 202 -8.30 -2.53 5.62
CA ALA A 202 -8.33 -2.32 4.18
C ALA A 202 -9.24 -3.33 3.46
N ASN A 203 -9.21 -4.61 3.84
CA ASN A 203 -9.98 -5.64 3.15
C ASN A 203 -11.48 -5.65 3.54
N GLY A 204 -11.85 -4.94 4.61
CA GLY A 204 -13.25 -4.84 5.07
C GLY A 204 -14.03 -3.65 4.51
N MET A 205 -13.40 -2.77 3.73
CA MET A 205 -14.03 -1.53 3.25
C MET A 205 -13.46 -1.08 1.90
N ASP A 206 -14.24 -0.25 1.19
CA ASP A 206 -13.83 0.50 0.02
C ASP A 206 -13.89 2.01 0.30
N LEU A 207 -13.54 2.84 -0.68
CA LEU A 207 -13.57 4.29 -0.57
C LEU A 207 -14.97 4.83 -0.20
N GLY A 208 -16.05 4.23 -0.73
CA GLY A 208 -17.41 4.67 -0.42
C GLY A 208 -17.76 4.42 1.05
N ALA A 209 -17.45 3.23 1.56
CA ALA A 209 -17.63 2.86 2.95
C ALA A 209 -16.75 3.71 3.89
N TYR A 210 -15.50 4.00 3.48
CA TYR A 210 -14.60 4.91 4.18
C TYR A 210 -15.22 6.30 4.34
N LEU A 211 -15.64 6.93 3.23
CA LEU A 211 -16.22 8.26 3.24
C LEU A 211 -17.51 8.32 4.07
N LYS A 212 -18.39 7.33 3.93
CA LYS A 212 -19.63 7.23 4.73
C LYS A 212 -19.34 7.13 6.23
N LYS A 213 -18.30 6.39 6.62
CA LYS A 213 -18.01 6.08 8.03
C LYS A 213 -17.14 7.14 8.71
N PHE A 214 -16.24 7.78 7.96
CA PHE A 214 -15.15 8.62 8.48
C PHE A 214 -15.02 9.99 7.80
N GLY A 215 -15.69 10.24 6.66
CA GLY A 215 -15.48 11.44 5.84
C GLY A 215 -15.79 12.78 6.51
N GLY A 216 -16.51 12.80 7.63
CA GLY A 216 -16.78 14.00 8.44
C GLY A 216 -16.24 13.93 9.88
N LYS A 217 -15.34 12.99 10.18
CA LYS A 217 -14.87 12.72 11.56
C LYS A 217 -13.46 13.25 11.86
N ARG A 218 -13.01 14.28 11.13
CA ARG A 218 -11.77 14.98 11.39
C ARG A 218 -11.96 16.47 11.21
#